data_AF-A0A0R3S417-F1
#
_entry.id   AF-A0A0R3S417-F1
#
_cell.length_a   1.000
_cell.length_b   1.000
_cell.length_c   1.000
_cell.angle_alpha   90.00
_cell.angle_beta   90.00
_cell.angle_gamma   90.00
#
_symmetry.space_group_name_H-M   'P 1'
#
loop_
_entity.id
_entity.type
_entity.pdbx_description
1 polymer ?
#
loop_
_entity_poly.entity_id
_entity_poly.type
_entity_poly.pdbx_seq_one_letter_code
_entity_poly.pdbx_strand_id
1 'polypeptide(L)'
;GIELGEKGTCKSDDCLNHGQCVEFYDSHKCNCDSTPFFGQRCDQDVSIFVPKNSELTIPWQHPAQISSCFRIAVQSFSSNYSLIRAKALFADCQFNLTINQKGYLELSVFDGFFFHHKAADNTHKFDDNELTDVSFCAENTEFTLQINDEDVFRINGNWSFFPQLNVWKFIDKNFTGCLTRLQVGVAFPLKNPSLSRLSYRGEIRFERCLYSHMFFNQVLEQEEKSLASDIQINAITDHRTSPLALAPIIGAITGCSLFLLILTVVVCWIRNRPDGVYKTNEDILAHSSPHRSEEPLISINCVNREYFC
;
A
#
# COMPACT_ATOMS: atom_id res chain seq x y z
N GLY A 1 -31.05 47.43 19.52
CA GLY A 1 -32.32 47.00 18.91
C GLY A 1 -32.27 45.50 18.79
N ILE A 2 -33.39 44.82 19.03
CA ILE A 2 -33.54 43.41 18.66
C ILE A 2 -33.86 43.36 17.17
N GLU A 3 -32.98 42.76 16.37
CA GLU A 3 -33.21 42.56 14.94
C GLU A 3 -34.12 41.32 14.77
N LEU A 4 -35.21 41.48 14.03
CA LEU A 4 -36.10 40.37 13.65
C LEU A 4 -35.50 39.63 12.45
N GLY A 5 -35.02 38.42 12.69
CA GLY A 5 -34.53 37.50 11.66
C GLY A 5 -33.85 36.30 12.31
N GLU A 6 -34.10 35.09 11.79
CA GLU A 6 -33.38 33.89 12.15
C GLU A 6 -31.95 34.01 11.62
N LYS A 7 -31.08 34.71 12.35
CA LYS A 7 -29.67 34.83 12.03
C LYS A 7 -28.98 33.60 12.58
N GLY A 8 -28.87 32.59 11.73
CA GLY A 8 -28.18 31.36 12.05
C GLY A 8 -26.78 31.61 12.60
N THR A 9 -26.33 30.74 13.51
CA THR A 9 -25.04 30.87 14.20
C THR A 9 -23.87 30.65 13.24
N CYS A 10 -24.08 30.03 12.07
CA CYS A 10 -23.05 29.82 11.07
C CYS A 10 -22.76 31.09 10.27
N LYS A 11 -21.50 31.51 10.27
CA LYS A 11 -20.95 32.53 9.39
C LYS A 11 -20.10 31.89 8.30
N SER A 12 -19.94 32.62 7.19
CA SER A 12 -19.16 32.14 6.03
C SER A 12 -17.69 31.83 6.34
N ASP A 13 -17.12 32.36 7.42
CA ASP A 13 -15.72 32.17 7.82
C ASP A 13 -15.59 31.24 9.04
N ASP A 14 -16.69 30.74 9.61
CA ASP A 14 -16.60 29.90 10.81
C ASP A 14 -15.92 28.55 10.51
N CYS A 15 -16.18 27.98 9.33
CA CYS A 15 -15.57 26.75 8.84
C CYS A 15 -14.61 27.04 7.67
N LEU A 16 -13.35 26.66 7.84
CA LEU A 16 -12.31 26.83 6.81
C LEU A 16 -12.29 25.62 5.86
N ASN A 17 -11.51 25.73 4.78
CA ASN A 17 -11.19 24.64 3.86
C ASN A 17 -12.42 23.87 3.31
N HIS A 18 -13.51 24.59 3.04
CA HIS A 18 -14.79 24.01 2.56
C HIS A 18 -15.44 23.03 3.53
N GLY A 19 -15.18 23.18 4.84
CA GLY A 19 -15.94 22.47 5.88
C GLY A 19 -17.40 22.89 5.89
N GLN A 20 -18.31 21.94 6.06
CA GLN A 20 -19.74 22.22 6.12
C GLN A 20 -20.11 22.74 7.51
N CYS A 21 -20.64 23.96 7.60
CA CYS A 21 -21.13 24.49 8.87
C CYS A 21 -22.50 23.87 9.21
N VAL A 22 -22.59 23.26 10.39
CA VAL A 22 -23.81 22.63 10.93
C VAL A 22 -24.29 23.45 12.12
N GLU A 23 -25.50 24.00 12.01
CA GLU A 23 -26.12 24.81 13.05
C GLU A 23 -26.79 23.94 14.13
N PHE A 24 -26.65 24.38 15.37
CA PHE A 24 -27.36 23.88 16.54
C PHE A 24 -28.18 25.03 17.15
N TYR A 25 -28.97 24.70 18.18
CA TYR A 25 -29.90 25.63 18.82
C TYR A 25 -29.23 26.94 19.34
N ASP A 26 -28.00 26.84 19.84
CA ASP A 26 -27.23 27.94 20.45
C ASP A 26 -25.76 27.99 20.00
N SER A 27 -25.37 27.12 19.06
CA SER A 27 -23.97 26.95 18.65
C SER A 27 -23.89 26.48 17.20
N HIS A 28 -22.68 26.43 16.64
CA HIS A 28 -22.39 25.78 15.36
C HIS A 28 -21.22 24.82 15.51
N LYS A 29 -21.12 23.84 14.62
CA LYS A 29 -19.95 22.96 14.50
C LYS A 29 -19.61 22.78 13.03
N CYS A 30 -18.32 22.74 12.72
CA CYS A 30 -17.87 22.41 11.38
C CYS A 30 -17.80 20.89 11.21
N ASN A 31 -18.46 20.38 10.18
CA ASN A 31 -18.27 19.03 9.67
C ASN A 31 -17.14 19.03 8.64
N CYS A 32 -16.01 18.43 9.02
CA CYS A 32 -14.82 18.32 8.18
C CYS A 32 -14.73 16.98 7.45
N ASP A 33 -15.72 16.07 7.58
CA ASP A 33 -15.64 14.69 7.08
C ASP A 33 -15.53 14.61 5.56
N SER A 34 -16.08 15.59 4.85
CA SER A 34 -15.98 15.77 3.40
C SER A 34 -14.68 16.45 2.94
N THR A 35 -13.71 16.63 3.84
CA THR A 35 -12.45 17.33 3.56
C THR A 35 -11.27 16.54 4.12
N PRO A 36 -10.05 16.73 3.60
CA PRO A 36 -8.85 16.12 4.18
C PRO A 36 -8.42 16.77 5.51
N PHE A 37 -9.15 17.80 5.96
CA PHE A 37 -8.87 18.56 7.17
C PHE A 37 -9.68 18.03 8.36
N PHE A 38 -9.26 18.41 9.57
CA PHE A 38 -9.90 18.11 10.84
C PHE A 38 -9.78 19.31 11.79
N GLY A 39 -10.30 19.17 13.01
CA GLY A 39 -10.35 20.25 14.00
C GLY A 39 -11.75 20.85 14.12
N GLN A 40 -11.93 21.80 15.04
CA GLN A 40 -13.23 22.43 15.27
C GLN A 40 -13.65 23.34 14.11
N ARG A 41 -12.69 23.91 13.38
CA ARG A 41 -12.90 24.81 12.24
C ARG A 41 -12.38 24.25 10.92
N CYS A 42 -12.03 22.97 10.87
CA CYS A 42 -11.38 22.32 9.71
C CYS A 42 -10.06 22.99 9.30
N ASP A 43 -9.30 23.48 10.27
CA ASP A 43 -8.06 24.24 10.12
C ASP A 43 -6.80 23.37 10.17
N GLN A 44 -6.92 22.12 10.63
CA GLN A 44 -5.79 21.22 10.85
C GLN A 44 -5.75 20.16 9.76
N ASP A 45 -4.56 19.84 9.25
CA ASP A 45 -4.36 18.83 8.22
C ASP A 45 -3.84 17.51 8.82
N VAL A 46 -4.35 16.38 8.30
CA VAL A 46 -3.82 15.07 8.71
C VAL A 46 -2.58 14.76 7.90
N SER A 47 -1.42 14.91 8.55
CA SER A 47 -0.11 14.61 7.98
C SER A 47 0.44 13.28 8.47
N ILE A 48 1.30 12.67 7.66
CA ILE A 48 2.15 11.55 8.05
C ILE A 48 3.60 11.85 7.68
N PHE A 49 4.54 11.33 8.47
CA PHE A 49 5.94 11.31 8.11
C PHE A 49 6.28 9.97 7.43
N VAL A 50 6.86 10.05 6.24
CA VAL A 50 7.24 8.90 5.42
C VAL A 50 8.76 8.83 5.36
N PRO A 51 9.41 7.88 6.07
CA PRO A 51 10.85 7.68 5.95
C PRO A 51 11.20 6.96 4.64
N LYS A 52 12.47 7.05 4.27
CA LYS A 52 13.03 6.31 3.12
C LYS A 52 12.72 4.83 3.20
N ASN A 53 12.59 4.19 2.04
CA ASN A 53 12.22 2.77 1.91
C ASN A 53 10.83 2.40 2.42
N SER A 54 9.97 3.39 2.67
CA SER A 54 8.55 3.16 2.94
C SER A 54 7.74 3.11 1.64
N GLU A 55 6.58 2.48 1.71
CA GLU A 55 5.65 2.37 0.59
C GLU A 55 4.22 2.59 1.08
N LEU A 56 3.45 3.38 0.34
CA LEU A 56 2.05 3.66 0.63
C LEU A 56 1.18 3.26 -0.57
N THR A 57 0.20 2.41 -0.37
CA THR A 57 -0.58 1.82 -1.48
C THR A 57 -2.04 1.64 -1.12
N ILE A 58 -2.91 1.75 -2.12
CA ILE A 58 -4.27 1.22 -2.10
C ILE A 58 -4.30 0.11 -3.15
N PRO A 59 -4.23 -1.17 -2.75
CA PRO A 59 -4.12 -2.28 -3.68
C PRO A 59 -5.40 -2.50 -4.49
N TRP A 60 -6.55 -2.09 -3.94
CA TRP A 60 -7.82 -2.10 -4.66
C TRP A 60 -8.79 -1.05 -4.07
N GLN A 61 -9.04 0.00 -4.84
CA GLN A 61 -9.94 1.09 -4.45
C GLN A 61 -11.36 0.57 -4.18
N HIS A 62 -12.01 1.12 -3.16
CA HIS A 62 -13.39 0.79 -2.86
C HIS A 62 -14.32 1.32 -3.96
N PRO A 63 -15.20 0.50 -4.57
CA PRO A 63 -16.07 0.95 -5.66
C PRO A 63 -16.97 2.14 -5.30
N ALA A 64 -17.46 2.17 -4.05
CA ALA A 64 -18.25 3.30 -3.54
C ALA A 64 -17.45 4.62 -3.34
N GLN A 65 -16.13 4.59 -3.52
CA GLN A 65 -15.24 5.75 -3.37
C GLN A 65 -14.61 6.20 -4.69
N ILE A 66 -15.04 5.63 -5.83
CA ILE A 66 -14.52 5.99 -7.15
C ILE A 66 -14.98 7.41 -7.49
N SER A 67 -14.02 8.26 -7.83
CA SER A 67 -14.27 9.61 -8.33
C SER A 67 -13.14 10.01 -9.29
N SER A 68 -13.39 11.04 -10.08
CA SER A 68 -12.44 11.60 -11.05
C SER A 68 -11.41 12.54 -10.45
N CYS A 69 -11.58 12.98 -9.21
CA CYS A 69 -10.71 13.97 -8.55
C CYS A 69 -9.85 13.36 -7.44
N PHE A 70 -8.62 13.83 -7.36
CA PHE A 70 -7.57 13.37 -6.46
C PHE A 70 -6.74 14.55 -5.98
N ARG A 71 -6.18 14.44 -4.78
CA ARG A 71 -5.31 15.46 -4.19
C ARG A 71 -4.22 14.82 -3.37
N ILE A 72 -3.04 15.40 -3.38
CA ILE A 72 -1.89 14.99 -2.58
C ILE A 72 -1.04 16.22 -2.31
N ALA A 73 -0.67 16.46 -1.06
CA ALA A 73 0.27 17.50 -0.70
C ALA A 73 1.52 16.89 -0.08
N VAL A 74 2.68 17.37 -0.51
CA VAL A 74 3.98 16.85 -0.06
C VAL A 74 4.91 17.98 0.32
N GLN A 75 5.76 17.68 1.29
CA GLN A 75 6.85 18.54 1.71
C GLN A 75 8.10 17.67 1.87
N SER A 76 9.14 17.94 1.10
CA SER A 76 10.34 17.09 1.06
C SER A 76 11.56 17.83 0.51
N PHE A 77 12.75 17.31 0.83
CA PHE A 77 14.02 17.63 0.17
C PHE A 77 14.46 16.56 -0.85
N SER A 78 13.65 15.51 -1.01
CA SER A 78 13.97 14.40 -1.90
C SER A 78 13.67 14.78 -3.34
N SER A 79 14.50 14.35 -4.29
CA SER A 79 14.24 14.43 -5.73
C SER A 79 14.31 13.03 -6.35
N ASN A 80 13.92 12.90 -7.64
CA ASN A 80 13.93 11.62 -8.36
C ASN A 80 13.11 10.49 -7.69
N TYR A 81 11.81 10.74 -7.51
CA TYR A 81 10.87 9.78 -6.92
C TYR A 81 9.53 9.80 -7.65
N SER A 82 8.72 8.74 -7.49
CA SER A 82 7.34 8.74 -7.99
C SER A 82 6.40 9.27 -6.92
N LEU A 83 5.61 10.29 -7.24
CA LEU A 83 4.59 10.84 -6.35
C LEU A 83 3.36 9.94 -6.33
N ILE A 84 2.83 9.64 -7.52
CA ILE A 84 1.67 8.77 -7.71
C ILE A 84 1.97 7.83 -8.87
N ARG A 85 1.65 6.55 -8.70
CA ARG A 85 1.48 5.58 -9.79
C ARG A 85 0.14 4.92 -9.65
N ALA A 86 -0.66 4.97 -10.69
CA ALA A 86 -1.92 4.26 -10.75
C ALA A 86 -1.92 3.31 -11.95
N LYS A 87 -2.57 2.16 -11.78
CA LYS A 87 -2.79 1.20 -12.85
C LYS A 87 -4.18 0.59 -12.74
N ALA A 88 -4.73 0.17 -13.87
CA ALA A 88 -5.91 -0.67 -13.88
C ALA A 88 -5.50 -2.13 -13.58
N LEU A 89 -6.30 -2.84 -12.78
CA LEU A 89 -6.04 -4.25 -12.47
C LEU A 89 -6.26 -5.17 -13.67
N PHE A 90 -7.16 -4.79 -14.58
CA PHE A 90 -7.63 -5.61 -15.70
C PHE A 90 -7.41 -4.95 -17.08
N ALA A 91 -6.61 -3.89 -17.13
CA ALA A 91 -6.24 -3.19 -18.36
C ALA A 91 -4.82 -2.64 -18.24
N ASP A 92 -4.20 -2.34 -19.38
CA ASP A 92 -2.83 -1.80 -19.41
C ASP A 92 -2.77 -0.27 -19.22
N CYS A 93 -3.86 0.33 -18.73
CA CYS A 93 -3.93 1.75 -18.41
C CYS A 93 -2.98 2.07 -17.25
N GLN A 94 -2.15 3.10 -17.41
CA GLN A 94 -1.19 3.55 -16.43
C GLN A 94 -1.21 5.08 -16.32
N PHE A 95 -1.11 5.57 -15.09
CA PHE A 95 -0.97 6.98 -14.78
C PHE A 95 0.23 7.14 -13.84
N ASN A 96 1.22 7.92 -14.26
CA ASN A 96 2.43 8.14 -13.50
C ASN A 96 2.65 9.64 -13.34
N LEU A 97 2.82 10.04 -12.08
CA LEU A 97 3.23 11.37 -11.69
C LEU A 97 4.56 11.24 -10.94
N THR A 98 5.61 11.81 -11.51
CA THR A 98 7.00 11.62 -11.06
C THR A 98 7.69 12.94 -10.87
N ILE A 99 8.58 13.02 -9.89
CA ILE A 99 9.46 14.17 -9.67
C ILE A 99 10.81 13.79 -10.25
N ASN A 100 11.32 14.60 -11.16
CA ASN A 100 12.59 14.33 -11.83
C ASN A 100 13.79 14.62 -10.92
N GLN A 101 15.00 14.40 -11.45
CA GLN A 101 16.25 14.64 -10.71
C GLN A 101 16.48 16.11 -10.37
N LYS A 102 15.81 17.04 -11.04
CA LYS A 102 15.90 18.49 -10.83
C LYS A 102 14.82 19.02 -9.88
N GLY A 103 13.95 18.15 -9.36
CA GLY A 103 12.88 18.54 -8.43
C GLY A 103 11.56 18.97 -9.09
N TYR A 104 11.40 18.79 -10.40
CA TYR A 104 10.20 19.21 -11.12
C TYR A 104 9.25 18.05 -11.45
N LEU A 105 7.96 18.38 -11.59
CA LEU A 105 6.88 17.43 -11.84
C LEU A 105 6.81 16.99 -13.31
N GLU A 106 6.72 15.68 -13.54
CA GLU A 106 6.53 15.07 -14.85
C GLU A 106 5.32 14.13 -14.81
N LEU A 107 4.44 14.30 -15.79
CA LEU A 107 3.24 13.51 -16.00
C LEU A 107 3.44 12.58 -17.18
N SER A 108 3.08 11.30 -17.01
CA SER A 108 3.01 10.31 -18.09
C SER A 108 1.75 9.48 -17.92
N VAL A 109 0.86 9.52 -18.92
CA VAL A 109 -0.39 8.77 -18.92
C VAL A 109 -0.45 7.88 -20.15
N PHE A 110 -0.91 6.66 -19.96
CA PHE A 110 -1.13 5.67 -21.00
C PHE A 110 -2.50 5.01 -20.82
N ASP A 111 -3.29 4.91 -21.88
CA ASP A 111 -4.65 4.34 -21.87
C ASP A 111 -4.69 2.82 -22.13
N GLY A 112 -3.53 2.17 -22.29
CA GLY A 112 -3.46 0.75 -22.62
C GLY A 112 -3.48 0.43 -24.12
N PHE A 113 -3.69 1.41 -24.99
CA PHE A 113 -3.74 1.20 -26.44
C PHE A 113 -2.82 2.15 -27.19
N PHE A 114 -3.25 3.39 -27.41
CA PHE A 114 -2.57 4.34 -28.29
C PHE A 114 -2.41 5.73 -27.67
N PHE A 115 -3.27 6.09 -26.71
CA PHE A 115 -3.23 7.42 -26.11
C PHE A 115 -2.13 7.44 -25.06
N HIS A 116 -1.07 8.17 -25.39
CA HIS A 116 0.06 8.38 -24.50
C HIS A 116 0.37 9.86 -24.39
N HIS A 117 0.06 10.45 -23.23
CA HIS A 117 0.30 11.86 -22.93
C HIS A 117 1.51 12.01 -22.02
N LYS A 118 2.38 12.96 -22.35
CA LYS A 118 3.48 13.41 -21.49
C LYS A 118 3.43 14.91 -21.33
N ALA A 119 3.58 15.38 -20.11
CA ALA A 119 3.71 16.78 -19.78
C ALA A 119 4.74 16.94 -18.67
N ALA A 120 5.39 18.09 -18.60
CA ALA A 120 6.36 18.40 -17.56
C ALA A 120 6.16 19.85 -17.13
N ASP A 121 6.20 20.07 -15.83
CA ASP A 121 6.27 21.39 -15.23
C ASP A 121 7.74 21.76 -15.04
N ASN A 122 8.08 23.03 -15.14
CA ASN A 122 9.43 23.54 -14.88
C ASN A 122 9.41 24.77 -13.94
N THR A 123 8.24 25.14 -13.39
CA THR A 123 8.12 26.30 -12.50
C THR A 123 8.11 25.88 -11.04
N HIS A 124 7.34 24.85 -10.67
CA HIS A 124 7.19 24.43 -9.28
C HIS A 124 8.20 23.35 -8.90
N LYS A 125 8.90 23.57 -7.79
CA LYS A 125 9.85 22.62 -7.22
C LYS A 125 9.22 21.82 -6.09
N PHE A 126 9.66 20.59 -5.94
CA PHE A 126 9.20 19.64 -4.92
C PHE A 126 10.33 19.24 -3.94
N ASP A 127 11.53 19.82 -4.08
CA ASP A 127 12.75 19.50 -3.34
C ASP A 127 13.27 20.67 -2.46
N ASP A 128 12.46 21.72 -2.28
CA ASP A 128 12.77 22.92 -1.50
C ASP A 128 12.19 22.89 -0.08
N ASN A 129 11.51 21.81 0.31
CA ASN A 129 10.81 21.66 1.57
C ASN A 129 9.72 22.73 1.81
N GLU A 130 9.17 23.29 0.74
CA GLU A 130 7.89 23.97 0.79
C GLU A 130 6.74 22.95 0.66
N LEU A 131 5.61 23.23 1.31
CA LEU A 131 4.42 22.39 1.15
C LEU A 131 3.84 22.65 -0.24
N THR A 132 3.94 21.65 -1.11
CA THR A 132 3.39 21.71 -2.46
C THR A 132 2.13 20.86 -2.53
N ASP A 133 1.02 21.47 -2.90
CA ASP A 133 -0.29 20.83 -3.00
C ASP A 133 -0.64 20.55 -4.46
N VAL A 134 -0.84 19.28 -4.79
CA VAL A 134 -1.16 18.84 -6.14
C VAL A 134 -2.58 18.29 -6.15
N SER A 135 -3.46 18.90 -6.92
CA SER A 135 -4.81 18.41 -7.18
C SER A 135 -4.97 18.12 -8.67
N PHE A 136 -5.71 17.07 -9.01
CA PHE A 136 -6.05 16.80 -10.40
C PHE A 136 -7.41 16.13 -10.52
N CYS A 137 -8.11 16.46 -11.61
CA CYS A 137 -9.40 15.91 -11.95
C CYS A 137 -9.39 15.44 -13.40
N ALA A 138 -9.88 14.21 -13.63
CA ALA A 138 -10.04 13.62 -14.94
C ALA A 138 -11.53 13.50 -15.28
N GLU A 139 -12.08 14.52 -15.91
CA GLU A 139 -13.43 14.47 -16.48
C GLU A 139 -13.41 13.75 -17.83
N ASN A 140 -14.55 13.29 -18.34
CA ASN A 140 -14.58 12.49 -19.58
C ASN A 140 -13.91 13.17 -20.79
N THR A 141 -13.90 14.51 -20.84
CA THR A 141 -13.40 15.32 -21.97
C THR A 141 -12.16 16.14 -21.67
N GLU A 142 -11.78 16.29 -20.40
CA GLU A 142 -10.61 17.08 -20.01
C GLU A 142 -9.95 16.55 -18.74
N PHE A 143 -8.63 16.68 -18.70
CA PHE A 143 -7.83 16.46 -17.51
C PHE A 143 -7.23 17.78 -17.07
N THR A 144 -7.43 18.13 -15.81
CA THR A 144 -6.87 19.32 -15.18
C THR A 144 -5.97 18.90 -14.02
N LEU A 145 -4.79 19.52 -13.92
CA LEU A 145 -3.89 19.39 -12.80
C LEU A 145 -3.49 20.78 -12.33
N GLN A 146 -3.67 21.01 -11.04
CA GLN A 146 -3.33 22.25 -10.36
C GLN A 146 -2.21 21.99 -9.35
N ILE A 147 -1.32 22.96 -9.22
CA ILE A 147 -0.28 22.99 -8.18
C ILE A 147 -0.49 24.28 -7.40
N ASN A 148 -0.69 24.19 -6.09
CA ASN A 148 -0.95 25.35 -5.21
C ASN A 148 -2.08 26.26 -5.72
N ASP A 149 -3.17 25.66 -6.21
CA ASP A 149 -4.34 26.31 -6.82
C ASP A 149 -4.07 27.05 -8.16
N GLU A 150 -2.88 26.87 -8.76
CA GLU A 150 -2.55 27.32 -10.12
C GLU A 150 -2.75 26.20 -11.15
N ASP A 151 -3.46 26.47 -12.25
CA ASP A 151 -3.66 25.53 -13.36
C ASP A 151 -2.36 25.29 -14.13
N VAL A 152 -1.72 24.14 -13.94
CA VAL A 152 -0.43 23.80 -14.59
C VAL A 152 -0.64 22.95 -15.85
N PHE A 153 -1.49 21.93 -15.78
CA PHE A 153 -1.84 21.13 -16.96
C PHE A 153 -3.33 21.17 -17.22
N ARG A 154 -3.69 21.42 -18.49
CA ARG A 154 -5.04 21.24 -19.01
C ARG A 154 -4.97 20.50 -20.33
N ILE A 155 -5.43 19.26 -20.34
CA ILE A 155 -5.32 18.35 -21.49
C ILE A 155 -6.71 17.93 -21.93
N ASN A 156 -7.15 18.46 -23.07
CA ASN A 156 -8.42 18.08 -23.68
C ASN A 156 -8.26 16.73 -24.39
N GLY A 157 -9.23 15.83 -24.22
CA GLY A 157 -9.18 14.49 -24.79
C GLY A 157 -10.18 13.55 -24.15
N ASN A 158 -10.21 12.29 -24.59
CA ASN A 158 -11.06 11.30 -23.96
C ASN A 158 -10.36 10.69 -22.74
N TRP A 159 -10.86 10.99 -21.54
CA TRP A 159 -10.35 10.47 -20.28
C TRP A 159 -11.33 9.50 -19.60
N SER A 160 -12.31 8.97 -20.34
CA SER A 160 -13.30 8.02 -19.82
C SER A 160 -12.69 6.72 -19.25
N PHE A 161 -11.42 6.44 -19.55
CA PHE A 161 -10.67 5.31 -18.99
C PHE A 161 -10.16 5.56 -17.58
N PHE A 162 -10.06 6.81 -17.13
CA PHE A 162 -9.43 7.17 -15.85
C PHE A 162 -10.08 6.49 -14.63
N PRO A 163 -11.42 6.38 -14.54
CA PRO A 163 -12.08 5.65 -13.44
C PRO A 163 -11.75 4.15 -13.37
N GLN A 164 -11.14 3.57 -14.41
CA GLN A 164 -10.69 2.17 -14.40
C GLN A 164 -9.40 1.96 -13.59
N LEU A 165 -8.66 3.04 -13.31
CA LEU A 165 -7.48 3.02 -12.45
C LEU A 165 -7.92 2.75 -11.01
N ASN A 166 -7.60 1.57 -10.49
CA ASN A 166 -8.09 1.09 -9.21
C ASN A 166 -6.99 0.57 -8.27
N VAL A 167 -5.75 0.51 -8.74
CA VAL A 167 -4.56 0.24 -7.93
C VAL A 167 -3.75 1.52 -7.86
N TRP A 168 -3.56 2.04 -6.65
CA TRP A 168 -2.85 3.29 -6.41
C TRP A 168 -1.61 3.04 -5.56
N LYS A 169 -0.48 3.58 -5.97
CA LYS A 169 0.75 3.64 -5.19
C LYS A 169 1.11 5.10 -5.02
N PHE A 170 1.17 5.54 -3.78
CA PHE A 170 1.59 6.87 -3.37
C PHE A 170 2.99 6.76 -2.87
N ILE A 171 3.87 7.64 -3.34
CA ILE A 171 5.22 7.77 -2.85
C ILE A 171 6.09 6.50 -3.08
N ASP A 172 7.17 6.67 -3.83
CA ASP A 172 8.14 5.59 -4.00
C ASP A 172 9.16 5.54 -2.85
N LYS A 173 9.88 4.43 -2.74
CA LYS A 173 10.91 4.17 -1.73
C LYS A 173 12.01 5.24 -1.61
N ASN A 174 12.20 6.05 -2.65
CA ASN A 174 13.21 7.11 -2.69
C ASN A 174 12.76 8.39 -1.98
N PHE A 175 11.48 8.55 -1.70
CA PHE A 175 10.96 9.72 -1.01
C PHE A 175 11.25 9.65 0.48
N THR A 176 11.51 10.81 1.07
CA THR A 176 11.53 11.01 2.51
C THR A 176 10.96 12.38 2.81
N GLY A 177 9.93 12.45 3.64
CA GLY A 177 9.30 13.72 3.94
C GLY A 177 7.91 13.56 4.50
N CYS A 178 7.13 14.61 4.31
CA CYS A 178 5.80 14.76 4.85
C CYS A 178 4.76 14.65 3.75
N LEU A 179 3.72 13.87 4.04
CA LEU A 179 2.58 13.67 3.16
C LEU A 179 1.32 14.13 3.91
N THR A 180 0.54 14.98 3.28
CA THR A 180 -0.72 15.52 3.82
C THR A 180 -1.75 15.67 2.70
N ARG A 181 -2.99 16.00 3.07
CA ARG A 181 -4.10 16.27 2.14
C ARG A 181 -4.39 15.18 1.10
N LEU A 182 -4.03 13.93 1.38
CA LEU A 182 -4.28 12.82 0.48
C LEU A 182 -5.78 12.56 0.35
N GLN A 183 -6.28 12.71 -0.89
CA GLN A 183 -7.65 12.47 -1.28
C GLN A 183 -7.65 11.54 -2.50
N VAL A 184 -8.42 10.47 -2.41
CA VAL A 184 -8.56 9.47 -3.47
C VAL A 184 -10.05 9.32 -3.74
N GLY A 185 -10.51 10.03 -4.76
CA GLY A 185 -11.93 10.17 -5.01
C GLY A 185 -12.64 10.96 -3.90
N VAL A 186 -13.65 10.34 -3.29
CA VAL A 186 -14.36 10.88 -2.12
C VAL A 186 -13.77 10.39 -0.78
N ALA A 187 -12.71 9.59 -0.83
CA ALA A 187 -12.07 9.05 0.36
C ALA A 187 -10.87 9.91 0.80
N PHE A 188 -10.63 9.92 2.12
CA PHE A 188 -9.48 10.57 2.76
C PHE A 188 -8.62 9.51 3.47
N PRO A 189 -7.69 8.84 2.76
CA PRO A 189 -6.99 7.69 3.30
C PRO A 189 -6.19 7.95 4.57
N LEU A 190 -5.67 9.17 4.77
CA LEU A 190 -4.90 9.50 5.98
C LEU A 190 -5.80 9.67 7.22
N LYS A 191 -7.05 10.14 7.04
CA LYS A 191 -8.03 10.25 8.12
C LYS A 191 -8.56 8.88 8.53
N ASN A 192 -8.91 8.05 7.55
CA ASN A 192 -9.50 6.74 7.78
C ASN A 192 -8.82 5.64 6.94
N PRO A 193 -7.61 5.18 7.31
CA PRO A 193 -6.82 4.22 6.52
C PRO A 193 -7.57 2.94 6.18
N SER A 194 -8.28 2.35 7.15
CA SER A 194 -9.02 1.10 6.97
C SER A 194 -10.17 1.23 5.98
N LEU A 195 -10.92 2.34 6.02
CA LEU A 195 -12.06 2.57 5.12
C LEU A 195 -11.61 2.81 3.67
N SER A 196 -10.45 3.41 3.47
CA SER A 196 -9.85 3.63 2.15
C SER A 196 -8.98 2.47 1.68
N ARG A 197 -8.83 1.41 2.49
CA ARG A 197 -7.95 0.26 2.24
C ARG A 197 -6.49 0.67 2.00
N LEU A 198 -6.05 1.70 2.72
CA LEU A 198 -4.69 2.17 2.71
C LEU A 198 -3.80 1.11 3.38
N SER A 199 -2.83 0.62 2.65
CA SER A 199 -1.82 -0.33 3.08
C SER A 199 -0.45 0.34 3.01
N TYR A 200 0.31 0.23 4.08
CA TYR A 200 1.65 0.81 4.15
C TYR A 200 2.69 -0.20 4.61
N ARG A 201 3.93 0.03 4.19
CA ARG A 201 5.13 -0.71 4.62
C ARG A 201 6.22 0.27 5.04
N GLY A 202 7.04 -0.12 6.00
CA GLY A 202 8.09 0.73 6.57
C GLY A 202 7.65 1.43 7.86
N GLU A 203 8.53 2.30 8.38
CA GLU A 203 8.36 2.98 9.66
C GLU A 203 7.55 4.29 9.53
N ILE A 204 6.42 4.25 8.83
CA ILE A 204 5.56 5.43 8.65
C ILE A 204 4.97 5.86 10.00
N ARG A 205 5.05 7.16 10.30
CA ARG A 205 4.53 7.74 11.55
C ARG A 205 3.33 8.63 11.27
N PHE A 206 2.19 8.31 11.89
CA PHE A 206 0.94 9.08 11.83
C PHE A 206 0.92 10.19 12.88
N GLU A 207 1.94 11.05 12.83
CA GLU A 207 2.09 12.19 13.72
C GLU A 207 2.05 13.49 12.92
N ARG A 208 1.83 14.62 13.61
CA ARG A 208 2.04 15.93 12.97
C ARG A 208 3.48 16.00 12.48
N CYS A 209 3.64 16.41 11.24
CA CYS A 209 4.92 16.57 10.60
C CYS A 209 5.79 17.60 11.33
N LEU A 210 6.60 17.10 12.27
CA LEU A 210 7.53 17.89 13.05
C LEU A 210 8.83 17.99 12.26
N TYR A 211 9.11 19.21 11.79
CA TYR A 211 10.28 19.60 11.02
C TYR A 211 11.62 19.07 11.61
N SER A 212 11.70 18.92 12.94
CA SER A 212 12.90 18.42 13.63
C SER A 212 13.33 17.01 13.19
N HIS A 213 12.40 16.14 12.77
CA HIS A 213 12.74 14.76 12.37
C HIS A 213 13.41 14.67 11.00
N MET A 214 13.18 15.62 10.08
CA MET A 214 13.85 15.63 8.77
C MET A 214 15.34 15.97 8.89
N PHE A 215 15.66 16.92 9.78
CA PHE A 215 17.04 17.34 10.03
C PHE A 215 17.83 16.27 10.81
N PHE A 216 17.20 15.64 11.81
CA PHE A 216 17.89 14.71 12.71
C PHE A 216 18.31 13.41 12.00
N ASN A 217 17.50 12.89 11.07
CA ASN A 217 17.86 11.70 10.29
C ASN A 217 18.99 11.98 9.28
N GLN A 218 19.05 13.18 8.70
CA GLN A 218 20.18 13.58 7.85
C GLN A 218 21.46 13.69 8.68
N VAL A 219 21.39 14.28 9.88
CA VAL A 219 22.55 14.38 10.79
C VAL A 219 23.01 12.99 11.21
N LEU A 220 22.12 12.08 11.61
CA LEU A 220 22.48 10.70 11.98
C LEU A 220 23.11 9.92 10.81
N GLU A 221 22.52 9.96 9.61
CA GLU A 221 23.10 9.27 8.44
C GLU A 221 24.45 9.87 8.01
N GLN A 222 24.63 11.18 8.21
CA GLN A 222 25.86 11.89 7.86
C GLN A 222 26.95 11.69 8.93
N GLU A 223 26.57 11.61 10.20
CA GLU A 223 27.45 11.30 11.33
C GLU A 223 27.91 9.84 11.27
N GLU A 224 27.02 8.89 10.96
CA GLU A 224 27.36 7.47 10.74
C GLU A 224 28.28 7.27 9.51
N LYS A 225 28.04 8.00 8.42
CA LYS A 225 28.93 8.01 7.25
C LYS A 225 30.29 8.66 7.54
N SER A 226 30.33 9.75 8.31
CA SER A 226 31.60 10.41 8.67
C SER A 226 32.42 9.60 9.67
N LEU A 227 31.76 8.91 10.60
CA LEU A 227 32.41 8.03 11.57
C LEU A 227 32.95 6.76 10.89
N ALA A 228 32.28 6.27 9.86
CA ALA A 228 32.76 5.14 9.06
C ALA A 228 33.94 5.49 8.14
N SER A 229 34.11 6.75 7.73
CA SER A 229 35.20 7.17 6.84
C SER A 229 36.51 7.54 7.55
N ASP A 230 36.49 7.87 8.85
CA ASP A 230 37.66 8.39 9.58
C ASP A 230 38.34 7.39 10.54
N ILE A 231 37.91 6.14 10.60
CA ILE A 231 38.57 5.12 11.43
C ILE A 231 39.68 4.42 10.62
N GLN A 232 40.87 5.03 10.57
CA GLN A 232 42.13 4.29 10.39
C GLN A 232 42.75 4.02 11.77
N ILE A 233 42.41 2.89 12.38
CA ILE A 233 43.09 2.41 13.58
C ILE A 233 44.25 1.51 13.14
N ASN A 234 45.48 2.02 13.26
CA ASN A 234 46.66 1.17 13.42
C ASN A 234 46.56 0.50 14.80
N ALA A 235 45.96 -0.69 14.85
CA ALA A 235 45.92 -1.50 16.06
C ALA A 235 47.27 -2.20 16.23
N ILE A 236 48.00 -1.82 17.27
CA ILE A 236 49.09 -2.61 17.83
C ILE A 236 48.46 -3.91 18.33
N THR A 237 48.84 -5.03 17.71
CA THR A 237 48.37 -6.36 18.08
C THR A 237 49.02 -6.81 19.38
N ASP A 238 48.29 -6.70 20.50
CA ASP A 238 48.60 -7.46 21.71
C ASP A 238 47.86 -8.80 21.67
N HIS A 239 48.64 -9.87 21.66
CA HIS A 239 48.18 -11.24 21.50
C HIS A 239 47.57 -11.75 22.81
N ARG A 240 46.24 -11.61 22.97
CA ARG A 240 45.48 -12.29 24.03
C ARG A 240 44.72 -13.47 23.44
N THR A 241 45.29 -14.66 23.60
CA THR A 241 44.68 -15.93 23.20
C THR A 241 43.50 -16.27 24.13
N SER A 242 42.29 -16.30 23.57
CA SER A 242 41.09 -16.86 24.19
C SER A 242 40.41 -17.81 23.19
N PRO A 243 39.90 -18.97 23.63
CA PRO A 243 39.74 -20.15 22.78
C PRO A 243 38.42 -20.12 22.03
N LEU A 244 38.41 -19.56 20.82
CA LEU A 244 37.22 -19.54 19.96
C LEU A 244 37.53 -20.15 18.58
N ALA A 245 38.07 -21.37 18.58
CA ALA A 245 38.28 -22.15 17.35
C ALA A 245 37.77 -23.60 17.41
N LEU A 246 37.12 -24.01 18.52
CA LEU A 246 36.63 -25.39 18.70
C LEU A 246 35.10 -25.53 18.66
N ALA A 247 34.34 -24.43 18.66
CA ALA A 247 32.87 -24.48 18.68
C ALA A 247 32.21 -25.11 17.42
N PRO A 248 32.67 -24.88 16.16
CA PRO A 248 31.96 -25.41 15.01
C PRO A 248 32.19 -26.92 14.79
N ILE A 249 33.33 -27.44 15.26
CA ILE A 249 33.71 -28.85 15.09
C ILE A 249 32.88 -29.74 16.03
N ILE A 250 32.66 -29.30 17.27
CA ILE A 250 31.87 -30.05 18.26
C ILE A 250 30.41 -30.12 17.82
N GLY A 251 29.84 -29.03 17.28
CA GLY A 251 28.47 -28.99 16.76
C GLY A 251 28.24 -29.98 15.61
N ALA A 252 29.17 -30.05 14.66
CA ALA A 252 29.09 -30.99 13.53
C ALA A 252 29.14 -32.46 13.98
N ILE A 253 30.01 -32.79 14.94
CA ILE A 253 30.13 -34.16 15.48
C ILE A 253 28.85 -34.56 16.21
N THR A 254 28.28 -33.67 17.02
CA THR A 254 27.01 -33.95 17.72
C THR A 254 25.82 -34.12 16.78
N GLY A 255 25.74 -33.31 15.71
CA GLY A 255 24.69 -33.43 14.69
C GLY A 255 24.77 -34.75 13.91
N CYS A 256 25.98 -35.15 13.50
CA CYS A 256 26.19 -36.42 12.81
C CYS A 256 25.85 -37.63 13.70
N SER A 257 26.18 -37.58 15.00
CA SER A 257 25.83 -38.66 15.93
C SER A 257 24.33 -38.82 16.11
N LEU A 258 23.59 -37.71 16.24
CA LEU A 258 22.12 -37.72 16.35
C LEU A 258 21.45 -38.24 15.08
N PHE A 259 21.96 -37.86 13.90
CA PHE A 259 21.42 -38.35 12.63
C PHE A 259 21.59 -39.87 12.46
N LEU A 260 22.75 -40.42 12.85
CA LEU A 260 22.99 -41.85 12.82
C LEU A 260 22.09 -42.62 13.80
N LEU A 261 21.80 -42.08 14.98
CA LEU A 261 20.86 -42.68 15.92
C LEU A 261 19.42 -42.71 15.38
N ILE A 262 18.99 -41.67 14.66
CA ILE A 262 17.65 -41.65 14.04
C ILE A 262 17.58 -42.72 12.94
N LEU A 263 18.61 -42.86 12.13
CA LEU A 263 18.66 -43.88 11.08
C LEU A 263 18.60 -45.30 11.65
N THR A 264 19.30 -45.59 12.74
CA THR A 264 19.24 -46.93 13.35
C THR A 264 17.86 -47.23 13.92
N VAL A 265 17.20 -46.25 14.53
CA VAL A 265 15.81 -46.40 15.00
C VAL A 265 14.84 -46.66 13.84
N VAL A 266 14.98 -45.94 12.72
CA VAL A 266 14.15 -46.17 11.52
C VAL A 266 14.39 -47.54 10.92
N VAL A 267 15.65 -48.00 10.84
CA VAL A 267 15.97 -49.34 10.33
C VAL A 267 15.42 -50.43 11.26
N CYS A 268 15.55 -50.27 12.58
CA CYS A 268 14.92 -51.17 13.55
C CYS A 268 13.39 -51.18 13.41
N TRP A 269 12.77 -50.02 13.16
CA TRP A 269 11.32 -49.92 12.96
C TRP A 269 10.86 -50.62 11.67
N ILE A 270 11.61 -50.46 10.57
CA ILE A 270 11.32 -51.17 9.31
C ILE A 270 11.47 -52.68 9.50
N ARG A 271 12.51 -53.12 10.21
CA ARG A 271 12.79 -54.55 10.41
C ARG A 271 11.84 -55.23 11.40
N ASN A 272 11.24 -54.46 12.33
CA ASN A 272 10.22 -54.93 13.26
C ASN A 272 8.78 -54.77 12.74
N ARG A 273 8.58 -54.31 11.50
CA ARG A 273 7.24 -54.39 10.92
C ARG A 273 6.88 -55.87 10.73
N PRO A 274 5.77 -56.36 11.32
CA PRO A 274 5.27 -57.68 10.98
C PRO A 274 4.81 -57.65 9.52
N ASP A 275 5.23 -58.64 8.73
CA ASP A 275 4.79 -58.81 7.35
C ASP A 275 3.26 -58.86 7.31
N GLY A 276 2.66 -57.79 6.81
CA GLY A 276 1.23 -57.75 6.55
C GLY A 276 0.92 -58.68 5.39
N VAL A 277 0.21 -59.78 5.67
CA VAL A 277 -0.33 -60.68 4.66
C VAL A 277 -1.30 -59.90 3.78
N TYR A 278 -0.88 -59.52 2.57
CA TYR A 278 -1.79 -58.99 1.56
C TYR A 278 -2.42 -60.16 0.81
N LYS A 279 -3.74 -60.31 0.93
CA LYS A 279 -4.53 -61.16 0.02
C LYS A 279 -4.55 -60.47 -1.35
N THR A 280 -3.90 -61.07 -2.34
CA THR A 280 -3.93 -60.61 -3.73
C THR A 280 -5.19 -61.12 -4.42
N ASN A 281 -6.03 -60.22 -4.92
CA ASN A 281 -7.24 -60.51 -5.71
C ASN A 281 -6.86 -60.83 -7.18
N GLU A 282 -6.12 -61.90 -7.40
CA GLU A 282 -5.64 -62.28 -8.75
C GLU A 282 -6.53 -63.33 -9.45
N ASP A 283 -7.60 -63.80 -8.81
CA ASP A 283 -8.54 -64.77 -9.41
C ASP A 283 -9.76 -64.10 -10.08
N ILE A 284 -9.56 -62.95 -10.74
CA ILE A 284 -10.57 -62.35 -11.62
C ILE A 284 -9.88 -61.99 -12.93
N LEU A 285 -9.71 -62.98 -13.82
CA LEU A 285 -9.77 -62.87 -15.30
C LEU A 285 -8.95 -63.98 -15.97
N ALA A 286 -9.46 -65.20 -15.94
CA ALA A 286 -9.28 -66.13 -17.04
C ALA A 286 -10.45 -67.12 -17.04
N HIS A 287 -11.30 -67.05 -18.07
CA HIS A 287 -11.97 -68.14 -18.80
C HIS A 287 -13.32 -67.66 -19.40
N SER A 288 -13.24 -67.33 -20.69
CA SER A 288 -14.15 -67.68 -21.80
C SER A 288 -15.69 -67.68 -21.62
N SER A 289 -16.33 -66.89 -22.51
CA SER A 289 -17.70 -66.89 -23.10
C SER A 289 -18.47 -68.24 -23.22
N PRO A 290 -19.77 -68.30 -23.64
CA PRO A 290 -20.70 -67.24 -24.11
C PRO A 290 -22.13 -67.36 -23.49
N HIS A 291 -23.07 -66.54 -24.01
CA HIS A 291 -24.54 -66.69 -24.02
C HIS A 291 -25.41 -65.77 -23.16
N ARG A 292 -26.20 -64.97 -23.90
CA ARG A 292 -27.66 -64.75 -23.78
C ARG A 292 -28.13 -63.48 -23.03
N SER A 293 -28.35 -62.46 -23.85
CA SER A 293 -29.56 -61.61 -23.96
C SER A 293 -30.64 -61.74 -22.88
N GLU A 294 -31.00 -60.62 -22.25
CA GLU A 294 -32.29 -59.90 -22.41
C GLU A 294 -32.41 -58.78 -21.36
N GLU A 295 -32.79 -57.58 -21.81
CA GLU A 295 -33.42 -56.51 -21.03
C GLU A 295 -34.82 -56.97 -20.52
N PRO A 296 -35.63 -56.15 -19.82
CA PRO A 296 -35.38 -55.21 -18.70
C PRO A 296 -36.42 -55.46 -17.57
N LEU A 297 -36.52 -54.56 -16.57
CA LEU A 297 -37.77 -53.98 -16.00
C LEU A 297 -37.71 -53.63 -14.50
N ILE A 298 -37.75 -52.32 -14.21
CA ILE A 298 -38.64 -51.56 -13.29
C ILE A 298 -38.85 -52.04 -11.83
N SER A 299 -38.78 -51.04 -10.93
CA SER A 299 -39.56 -50.83 -9.68
C SER A 299 -38.85 -51.34 -8.40
N ILE A 300 -38.77 -50.67 -7.24
CA ILE A 300 -39.72 -49.85 -6.46
C ILE A 300 -38.95 -49.00 -5.41
N ASN A 301 -39.58 -47.87 -5.06
CA ASN A 301 -39.41 -46.94 -3.92
C ASN A 301 -38.83 -47.46 -2.58
N CYS A 302 -38.16 -46.54 -1.86
CA CYS A 302 -38.56 -45.99 -0.54
C CYS A 302 -37.47 -44.99 -0.07
N VAL A 303 -37.69 -43.66 -0.08
CA VAL A 303 -38.43 -42.82 0.89
C VAL A 303 -37.74 -42.68 2.26
N ASN A 304 -37.54 -41.40 2.64
CA ASN A 304 -37.17 -40.82 3.96
C ASN A 304 -35.69 -40.86 4.36
N ARG A 305 -35.07 -39.80 4.90
CA ARG A 305 -35.52 -38.49 5.41
C ARG A 305 -34.29 -37.58 5.56
N GLU A 306 -34.44 -36.36 5.05
CA GLU A 306 -34.16 -35.07 5.70
C GLU A 306 -32.94 -34.91 6.62
N TYR A 307 -32.02 -34.05 6.17
CA TYR A 307 -30.99 -33.38 6.95
C TYR A 307 -31.47 -31.98 7.35
N PHE A 308 -31.27 -31.61 8.61
CA PHE A 308 -31.02 -30.23 9.05
C PHE A 308 -29.88 -30.25 10.08
N CYS A 309 -28.73 -29.74 9.64
CA CYS A 309 -27.79 -28.82 10.29
C CYS A 309 -26.50 -28.82 9.49
#